data_AF-B4QDF5-F1
#
_entry.id   AF-B4QDF5-F1
#
_cell.length_a   1.000
_cell.length_b   1.000
_cell.length_c   1.000
_cell.angle_alpha   90.00
_cell.angle_beta   90.00
_cell.angle_gamma   90.00
#
_symmetry.space_group_name_H-M   'P 1'
#
loop_
_entity.id
_entity.type
_entity.pdbx_description
1 polymer ?
#
loop_
_entity_poly.entity_id
_entity_poly.type
_entity_poly.pdbx_seq_one_letter_code
_entity_poly.pdbx_strand_id
1 'polypeptide(L)'
;MPAVEKSVITDWKRLWPMVSGIHYETPQDTVHEELMNVASELQAGVLQFKPKNASNLELGTLLKEKKQEKLLPFTERLQDLLDLESAQCWEILCYYLTQEYRGSASLLTQLISTETNMAKLHEDIRHYYSLERMVVLKIVKNLIVFHRVPNHPYHQEYRAVVEKITIPRLRDSYLDQLESLNRCPPPAG
;
A
#
# COMPACT_ATOMS: atom_id res chain seq x y z
N MET A 1 0.58 -10.27 -24.81
CA MET A 1 0.41 -10.11 -23.35
C MET A 1 -0.56 -8.95 -23.15
N PRO A 2 -1.65 -9.10 -22.40
CA PRO A 2 -2.49 -7.94 -22.09
C PRO A 2 -1.63 -6.93 -21.32
N ALA A 3 -1.75 -5.65 -21.66
CA ALA A 3 -1.06 -4.59 -20.94
C ALA A 3 -1.44 -4.72 -19.46
N VAL A 4 -0.43 -4.86 -18.59
CA VAL A 4 -0.65 -4.83 -17.15
C VAL A 4 -1.16 -3.42 -16.86
N GLU A 5 -2.44 -3.32 -16.54
CA GLU A 5 -3.08 -2.08 -16.11
C GLU A 5 -2.24 -1.56 -14.94
N LYS A 6 -1.64 -0.37 -15.08
CA LYS A 6 -0.76 0.18 -14.04
C LYS A 6 -1.60 0.36 -12.77
N SER A 7 -1.31 -0.43 -11.74
CA SER A 7 -2.02 -0.34 -10.47
C SER A 7 -1.89 1.07 -9.88
N VAL A 8 -2.96 1.51 -9.24
CA VAL A 8 -3.04 2.84 -8.61
C VAL A 8 -2.24 2.88 -7.30
N ILE A 9 -1.84 1.72 -6.77
CA ILE A 9 -1.00 1.62 -5.58
C ILE A 9 -0.01 0.47 -5.68
N THR A 10 1.14 0.61 -5.02
CA THR A 10 2.15 -0.44 -4.94
C THR A 10 1.79 -1.46 -3.85
N ASP A 11 1.98 -2.74 -4.13
CA ASP A 11 2.05 -3.81 -3.11
C ASP A 11 3.41 -3.74 -2.41
N TRP A 12 3.45 -3.06 -1.26
CA TRP A 12 4.66 -2.74 -0.52
C TRP A 12 5.22 -3.97 0.19
N LYS A 13 4.36 -4.85 0.74
CA LYS A 13 4.84 -6.10 1.34
C LYS A 13 5.51 -6.99 0.31
N ARG A 14 5.03 -7.03 -0.93
CA ARG A 14 5.73 -7.74 -2.03
C ARG A 14 7.05 -7.06 -2.40
N LEU A 15 7.08 -5.72 -2.42
CA LEU A 15 8.30 -4.96 -2.78
C LEU A 15 9.42 -5.13 -1.76
N TRP A 16 9.10 -5.10 -0.46
CA TRP A 16 10.09 -5.15 0.62
C TRP A 16 11.15 -6.26 0.50
N PRO A 17 10.81 -7.55 0.37
CA PRO A 17 11.82 -8.61 0.29
C PRO A 17 12.79 -8.40 -0.88
N MET A 18 12.32 -7.87 -2.01
CA MET A 18 13.14 -7.60 -3.20
C MET A 18 14.16 -6.48 -2.96
N VAL A 19 13.75 -5.42 -2.26
CA VAL A 19 14.59 -4.22 -2.12
C VAL A 19 15.32 -4.14 -0.78
N SER A 20 15.04 -5.02 0.18
CA SER A 20 15.51 -4.90 1.57
C SER A 20 17.01 -5.10 1.79
N GLY A 21 17.68 -5.85 0.91
CA GLY A 21 19.08 -6.27 1.09
C GLY A 21 19.28 -7.42 2.09
N ILE A 22 18.22 -8.00 2.67
CA ILE A 22 18.32 -9.06 3.68
C ILE A 22 18.79 -10.38 3.08
N HIS A 23 18.21 -10.77 1.94
CA HIS A 23 18.54 -12.04 1.27
C HIS A 23 19.59 -11.85 0.14
N TYR A 24 19.74 -10.62 -0.36
CA TYR A 24 20.65 -10.26 -1.46
C TYR A 24 20.52 -11.14 -2.72
N GLU A 25 19.31 -11.60 -3.03
CA GLU A 25 19.03 -12.44 -4.20
C GLU A 25 18.56 -11.62 -5.42
N THR A 26 18.08 -10.39 -5.20
CA THR A 26 17.55 -9.54 -6.27
C THR A 26 18.69 -8.81 -6.97
N PRO A 27 18.77 -8.85 -8.32
CA PRO A 27 19.78 -8.11 -9.07
C PRO A 27 19.70 -6.60 -8.80
N GLN A 28 20.85 -5.94 -8.75
CA GLN A 28 21.00 -4.51 -8.48
C GLN A 28 20.17 -3.65 -9.45
N ASP A 29 20.24 -3.94 -10.76
CA ASP A 29 19.46 -3.23 -11.77
C ASP A 29 17.95 -3.34 -11.52
N THR A 30 17.47 -4.52 -11.10
CA THR A 30 16.06 -4.74 -10.75
C THR A 30 15.67 -3.95 -9.50
N VAL A 31 16.51 -3.95 -8.46
CA VAL A 31 16.27 -3.13 -7.25
C VAL A 31 16.22 -1.65 -7.59
N HIS A 32 17.13 -1.19 -8.45
CA HIS A 32 17.14 0.19 -8.92
C HIS A 32 15.84 0.54 -9.64
N GLU A 33 15.43 -0.27 -10.62
CA GLU A 33 14.23 -0.06 -11.42
C GLU A 33 12.97 -0.03 -10.54
N GLU A 34 12.77 -1.04 -9.69
CA GLU A 34 11.62 -1.15 -8.80
C GLU A 34 11.52 0.07 -7.86
N LEU A 35 12.64 0.48 -7.24
CA LEU A 35 12.65 1.65 -6.36
C LEU A 35 12.44 2.97 -7.11
N MET A 36 13.02 3.11 -8.31
CA MET A 36 12.88 4.31 -9.13
C MET A 36 11.45 4.50 -9.66
N ASN A 37 10.77 3.38 -9.94
CA ASN A 37 9.37 3.35 -10.38
C ASN A 37 8.40 3.86 -9.30
N VAL A 38 8.73 3.68 -8.02
CA VAL A 38 7.90 4.09 -6.87
C VAL A 38 8.50 5.25 -6.07
N ALA A 39 9.49 5.95 -6.62
CA ALA A 39 10.21 7.01 -5.91
C ALA A 39 9.29 8.17 -5.47
N SER A 40 8.29 8.52 -6.28
CA SER A 40 7.29 9.54 -5.92
C SER A 40 6.46 9.14 -4.71
N GLU A 41 6.06 7.88 -4.66
CA GLU A 41 5.24 7.26 -3.63
C GLU A 41 6.06 7.13 -2.34
N LEU A 42 7.33 6.72 -2.45
CA LEU A 42 8.29 6.73 -1.32
C LEU A 42 8.50 8.13 -0.75
N GLN A 43 8.58 9.16 -1.60
CA GLN A 43 8.68 10.55 -1.15
C GLN A 43 7.41 10.99 -0.41
N ALA A 44 6.22 10.62 -0.92
CA ALA A 44 4.94 10.92 -0.28
C ALA A 44 4.73 10.12 1.03
N GLY A 45 5.46 9.02 1.23
CA GLY A 45 5.34 8.18 2.43
C GLY A 45 3.91 7.65 2.58
N VAL A 46 3.30 7.79 3.76
CA VAL A 46 1.92 7.36 3.98
C VAL A 46 0.87 8.32 3.40
N LEU A 47 1.24 9.51 2.93
CA LEU A 47 0.29 10.45 2.30
C LEU A 47 -0.13 10.01 0.90
N GLN A 48 0.59 9.03 0.31
CA GLN A 48 0.17 8.43 -0.96
C GLN A 48 -1.18 7.71 -0.85
N PHE A 49 -1.54 7.24 0.35
CA PHE A 49 -2.81 6.61 0.64
C PHE A 49 -3.84 7.71 0.89
N LYS A 50 -4.67 7.97 -0.11
CA LYS A 50 -5.52 9.15 -0.16
C LYS A 50 -6.85 8.89 0.56
N PRO A 51 -7.39 9.90 1.28
CA PRO A 51 -8.68 9.77 1.97
C PRO A 51 -9.82 9.53 0.99
N LYS A 52 -10.95 9.01 1.50
CA LYS A 52 -12.12 8.64 0.68
C LYS A 52 -12.61 9.74 -0.26
N ASN A 53 -12.45 11.00 0.13
CA ASN A 53 -12.90 12.18 -0.61
C ASN A 53 -11.85 12.78 -1.58
N ALA A 54 -10.70 12.13 -1.76
CA ALA A 54 -9.62 12.68 -2.57
C ALA A 54 -9.81 12.54 -4.09
N SER A 55 -10.80 11.75 -4.53
CA SER A 55 -11.16 11.59 -5.94
C SER A 55 -12.68 11.63 -6.11
N ASN A 56 -13.13 12.01 -7.31
CA ASN A 56 -14.55 11.97 -7.69
C ASN A 56 -14.97 10.58 -8.18
N LEU A 57 -14.11 9.56 -8.06
CA LEU A 57 -14.41 8.22 -8.53
C LEU A 57 -15.34 7.53 -7.55
N GLU A 58 -16.58 7.29 -7.97
CA GLU A 58 -17.55 6.56 -7.17
C GLU A 58 -17.26 5.06 -7.19
N LEU A 59 -17.25 4.44 -6.00
CA LEU A 59 -16.97 3.02 -5.83
C LEU A 59 -17.94 2.12 -6.60
N GLY A 60 -19.24 2.48 -6.63
CA GLY A 60 -20.24 1.74 -7.40
C GLY A 60 -19.96 1.72 -8.91
N THR A 61 -19.48 2.85 -9.45
CA THR A 61 -19.09 2.95 -10.87
C THR A 61 -17.87 2.07 -11.16
N LEU A 62 -16.84 2.14 -10.31
CA LEU A 62 -15.65 1.30 -10.42
C LEU A 62 -15.99 -0.20 -10.38
N LEU A 63 -16.82 -0.62 -9.42
CA LEU A 63 -17.21 -2.03 -9.28
C LEU A 63 -18.03 -2.52 -10.47
N LYS A 64 -18.86 -1.66 -11.07
CA LYS A 64 -19.60 -1.97 -12.30
C LYS A 64 -18.66 -2.19 -13.48
N GLU A 65 -17.65 -1.35 -13.65
CA GLU A 65 -16.63 -1.53 -14.70
C GLU A 65 -15.84 -2.84 -14.51
N LYS A 66 -15.52 -3.19 -13.26
CA LYS A 66 -14.85 -4.45 -12.92
C LYS A 66 -15.78 -5.67 -12.91
N LYS A 67 -17.10 -5.51 -13.14
CA LYS A 67 -18.14 -6.56 -13.09
C LYS A 67 -18.25 -7.26 -11.72
N GLN A 68 -18.14 -6.47 -10.66
CA GLN A 68 -18.13 -6.90 -9.26
C GLN A 68 -19.19 -6.18 -8.42
N GLU A 69 -20.31 -5.78 -9.01
CA GLU A 69 -21.38 -4.99 -8.37
C GLU A 69 -21.93 -5.65 -7.10
N LYS A 70 -21.90 -6.99 -7.04
CA LYS A 70 -22.33 -7.76 -5.87
C LYS A 70 -21.49 -7.50 -4.62
N LEU A 71 -20.26 -7.00 -4.78
CA LEU A 71 -19.37 -6.66 -3.68
C LEU A 71 -19.61 -5.25 -3.14
N LEU A 72 -20.48 -4.43 -3.75
CA LEU A 72 -20.64 -3.03 -3.37
C LEU A 72 -20.90 -2.83 -1.87
N PRO A 73 -21.87 -3.52 -1.21
CA PRO A 73 -22.10 -3.31 0.22
C PRO A 73 -20.90 -3.69 1.10
N PHE A 74 -20.13 -4.70 0.67
CA PHE A 74 -18.92 -5.12 1.35
C PHE A 74 -17.82 -4.08 1.22
N THR A 75 -17.58 -3.60 0.00
CA THR A 75 -16.47 -2.70 -0.31
C THR A 75 -16.75 -1.27 0.18
N GLU A 76 -18.02 -0.82 0.23
CA GLU A 76 -18.38 0.49 0.81
C GLU A 76 -18.02 0.56 2.29
N ARG A 77 -18.41 -0.46 3.08
CA ARG A 77 -18.06 -0.56 4.50
C ARG A 77 -16.55 -0.64 4.71
N LEU A 78 -15.84 -1.37 3.83
CA LEU A 78 -14.39 -1.42 3.87
C LEU A 78 -13.76 -0.05 3.56
N GLN A 79 -14.29 0.67 2.56
CA GLN A 79 -13.81 1.99 2.18
C GLN A 79 -13.94 2.98 3.32
N ASP A 80 -15.06 2.96 4.04
CA ASP A 80 -15.27 3.77 5.24
C ASP A 80 -14.31 3.39 6.36
N LEU A 81 -14.08 2.09 6.57
CA LEU A 81 -13.16 1.60 7.60
C LEU A 81 -11.71 2.03 7.36
N LEU A 82 -11.27 2.01 6.10
CA LEU A 82 -9.89 2.32 5.73
C LEU A 82 -9.64 3.81 5.46
N ASP A 83 -10.72 4.60 5.29
CA ASP A 83 -10.67 5.96 4.74
C ASP A 83 -9.79 6.05 3.50
N LEU A 84 -10.14 5.26 2.48
CA LEU A 84 -9.41 5.22 1.20
C LEU A 84 -10.28 5.66 0.04
N GLU A 85 -9.67 6.35 -0.92
CA GLU A 85 -10.33 6.59 -2.21
C GLU A 85 -10.64 5.26 -2.94
N SER A 86 -11.66 5.27 -3.80
CA SER A 86 -12.29 4.08 -4.36
C SER A 86 -11.33 3.12 -5.08
N ALA A 87 -10.38 3.63 -5.87
CA ALA A 87 -9.45 2.78 -6.60
C ALA A 87 -8.43 2.11 -5.68
N GLN A 88 -7.82 2.86 -4.76
CA GLN A 88 -6.92 2.33 -3.73
C GLN A 88 -7.61 1.31 -2.82
N CYS A 89 -8.85 1.57 -2.39
CA CYS A 89 -9.62 0.60 -1.61
C CYS A 89 -9.81 -0.72 -2.37
N TRP A 90 -10.12 -0.65 -3.67
CA TRP A 90 -10.28 -1.83 -4.51
C TRP A 90 -8.96 -2.60 -4.67
N GLU A 91 -7.87 -1.91 -4.97
CA GLU A 91 -6.55 -2.55 -5.14
C GLU A 91 -6.07 -3.22 -3.84
N ILE A 92 -6.25 -2.58 -2.68
CA ILE A 92 -5.92 -3.17 -1.37
C ILE A 92 -6.73 -4.43 -1.11
N LEU A 93 -8.02 -4.43 -1.43
CA LEU A 93 -8.85 -5.64 -1.35
C LEU A 93 -8.31 -6.74 -2.26
N CYS A 94 -7.98 -6.43 -3.52
CA CYS A 94 -7.40 -7.38 -4.46
C CYS A 94 -6.07 -7.95 -3.98
N TYR A 95 -5.15 -7.12 -3.48
CA TYR A 95 -3.87 -7.57 -2.95
C TYR A 95 -4.04 -8.47 -1.72
N TYR A 96 -4.91 -8.10 -0.78
CA TYR A 96 -5.21 -8.96 0.36
C TYR A 96 -5.72 -10.34 -0.09
N LEU A 97 -6.71 -10.37 -1.01
CA LEU A 97 -7.32 -11.62 -1.45
C LEU A 97 -6.36 -12.53 -2.24
N THR A 98 -5.39 -11.94 -2.94
CA THR A 98 -4.43 -12.69 -3.75
C THR A 98 -3.19 -13.11 -2.97
N GLN A 99 -2.73 -12.30 -2.01
CA GLN A 99 -1.45 -12.50 -1.32
C GLN A 99 -1.59 -13.05 0.09
N GLU A 100 -2.61 -12.65 0.85
CA GLU A 100 -2.73 -12.97 2.28
C GLU A 100 -3.85 -13.94 2.59
N TYR A 101 -4.98 -13.84 1.89
CA TYR A 101 -6.11 -14.71 2.13
C TYR A 101 -5.73 -16.17 1.81
N ARG A 102 -5.86 -17.05 2.80
CA ARG A 102 -5.57 -18.50 2.68
C ARG A 102 -6.82 -19.38 2.65
N GLY A 103 -8.01 -18.77 2.70
CA GLY A 103 -9.27 -19.50 2.68
C GLY A 103 -9.68 -19.91 1.26
N SER A 104 -10.67 -20.80 1.17
CA SER A 104 -11.28 -21.15 -0.12
C SER A 104 -12.23 -20.04 -0.61
N ALA A 105 -12.57 -20.07 -1.89
CA ALA A 105 -13.61 -19.20 -2.46
C ALA A 105 -14.98 -19.44 -1.79
N SER A 106 -15.30 -20.68 -1.40
CA SER A 106 -16.53 -20.98 -0.66
C SER A 106 -16.55 -20.35 0.74
N LEU A 107 -15.41 -20.36 1.43
CA LEU A 107 -15.26 -19.68 2.71
C LEU A 107 -15.39 -18.16 2.55
N LEU A 108 -14.86 -17.59 1.46
CA LEU A 108 -14.99 -16.16 1.20
C LEU A 108 -16.46 -15.77 1.02
N THR A 109 -17.24 -16.57 0.28
CA THR A 109 -18.69 -16.39 0.13
C THR A 109 -19.42 -16.46 1.48
N GLN A 110 -19.00 -17.34 2.38
CA GLN A 110 -19.56 -17.42 3.73
C GLN A 110 -19.12 -16.24 4.62
N LEU A 111 -17.92 -15.70 4.40
CA LEU A 111 -17.44 -14.56 5.16
C LEU A 111 -18.22 -13.29 4.82
N ILE A 112 -18.65 -13.14 3.56
CA ILE A 112 -19.45 -11.99 3.12
C ILE A 112 -20.97 -12.17 3.33
N SER A 113 -21.43 -13.32 3.82
CA SER A 113 -22.87 -13.63 3.92
C SER A 113 -23.55 -13.16 5.21
N THR A 114 -22.78 -12.85 6.26
CA THR A 114 -23.29 -12.35 7.54
C THR A 114 -22.50 -11.12 7.98
N GLU A 115 -23.12 -10.22 8.73
CA GLU A 115 -22.45 -8.98 9.18
C GLU A 115 -21.27 -9.27 10.10
N THR A 116 -21.39 -10.25 11.00
CA THR A 116 -20.31 -10.63 11.93
C THR A 116 -19.08 -11.15 11.19
N ASN A 117 -19.27 -12.02 10.20
CA ASN A 117 -18.14 -12.56 9.44
C ASN A 117 -17.52 -11.50 8.53
N MET A 118 -18.36 -10.63 7.97
CA MET A 118 -17.92 -9.51 7.14
C MET A 118 -17.02 -8.56 7.95
N ALA A 119 -17.43 -8.21 9.17
CA ALA A 119 -16.64 -7.38 10.06
C ALA A 119 -15.28 -7.99 10.38
N LYS A 120 -15.20 -9.32 10.57
CA LYS A 120 -13.92 -10.02 10.77
C LYS A 120 -13.01 -9.88 9.55
N LEU A 121 -13.54 -10.12 8.35
CA LEU A 121 -12.76 -9.98 7.12
C LEU A 121 -12.31 -8.53 6.88
N HIS A 122 -13.17 -7.56 7.18
CA HIS A 122 -12.81 -6.14 7.14
C HIS A 122 -11.65 -5.82 8.08
N GLU A 123 -11.67 -6.35 9.31
CA GLU A 123 -10.58 -6.14 10.27
C GLU A 123 -9.28 -6.80 9.81
N ASP A 124 -9.33 -8.00 9.22
CA ASP A 124 -8.14 -8.66 8.66
C ASP A 124 -7.54 -7.82 7.51
N ILE A 125 -8.38 -7.24 6.65
CA ILE A 125 -7.94 -6.34 5.56
C ILE A 125 -7.38 -5.03 6.13
N ARG A 126 -7.99 -4.47 7.18
CA ARG A 126 -7.48 -3.28 7.88
C ARG A 126 -6.11 -3.51 8.48
N HIS A 127 -5.86 -4.69 9.07
CA HIS A 127 -4.54 -5.07 9.54
C HIS A 127 -3.53 -5.15 8.39
N TYR A 128 -3.89 -5.80 7.28
CA TYR A 128 -3.06 -5.86 6.09
C TYR A 128 -2.70 -4.47 5.55
N TYR A 129 -3.70 -3.60 5.38
CA TYR A 129 -3.51 -2.21 4.95
C TYR A 129 -2.59 -1.42 5.89
N SER A 130 -2.75 -1.61 7.21
CA SER A 130 -1.87 -0.97 8.19
C SER A 130 -0.43 -1.46 8.04
N LEU A 131 -0.21 -2.74 7.75
CA LEU A 131 1.11 -3.29 7.47
C LEU A 131 1.71 -2.72 6.18
N GLU A 132 0.93 -2.60 5.10
CA GLU A 132 1.37 -1.96 3.85
C GLU A 132 1.95 -0.56 4.11
N ARG A 133 1.21 0.28 4.87
CA ARG A 133 1.66 1.62 5.28
C ARG A 133 2.98 1.58 6.07
N MET A 134 3.11 0.62 7.00
CA MET A 134 4.33 0.45 7.79
C MET A 134 5.53 0.01 6.94
N VAL A 135 5.29 -0.81 5.91
CA VAL A 135 6.34 -1.27 5.00
C VAL A 135 6.88 -0.11 4.13
N VAL A 136 6.04 0.83 3.70
CA VAL A 136 6.52 2.08 3.05
C VAL A 136 7.57 2.77 3.92
N LEU A 137 7.22 3.04 5.18
CA LEU A 137 8.11 3.71 6.13
C LEU A 137 9.38 2.90 6.39
N LYS A 138 9.28 1.57 6.41
CA LYS A 138 10.41 0.66 6.55
C LYS A 138 11.37 0.77 5.37
N ILE A 139 10.86 0.82 4.14
CA ILE A 139 11.67 1.02 2.93
C ILE A 139 12.36 2.38 2.98
N VAL A 140 11.62 3.45 3.24
CA VAL A 140 12.21 4.80 3.31
C VAL A 140 13.30 4.88 4.38
N LYS A 141 13.08 4.29 5.56
CA LYS A 141 14.12 4.16 6.60
C LYS A 141 15.37 3.45 6.06
N ASN A 142 15.21 2.32 5.37
CA ASN A 142 16.34 1.58 4.80
C ASN A 142 17.12 2.42 3.79
N LEU A 143 16.45 3.14 2.90
CA LEU A 143 17.09 4.05 1.94
C LEU A 143 17.95 5.08 2.67
N ILE A 144 17.38 5.77 3.66
CA ILE A 144 18.08 6.82 4.40
C ILE A 144 19.27 6.27 5.18
N VAL A 145 19.10 5.12 5.86
CA VAL A 145 20.15 4.55 6.72
C VAL A 145 21.30 3.98 5.89
N PHE A 146 21.01 3.31 4.77
CA PHE A 146 21.99 2.50 4.07
C PHE A 146 22.55 3.10 2.77
N HIS A 147 22.00 4.22 2.24
CA HIS A 147 22.50 4.83 1.00
C HIS A 147 23.99 5.26 1.01
N ARG A 148 24.59 5.40 2.20
CA ARG A 148 26.02 5.73 2.39
C ARG A 148 26.82 4.62 3.06
N VAL A 149 26.25 3.43 3.22
CA VAL A 149 26.91 2.30 3.90
C VAL A 149 27.49 1.38 2.82
N PRO A 150 28.82 1.41 2.56
CA PRO A 150 29.40 0.69 1.42
C PRO A 150 29.24 -0.84 1.50
N ASN A 151 29.06 -1.37 2.71
CA ASN A 151 28.86 -2.81 2.94
C ASN A 151 27.41 -3.24 2.70
N HIS A 152 26.47 -2.31 2.49
CA HIS A 152 25.11 -2.66 2.16
C HIS A 152 25.01 -2.99 0.67
N PRO A 153 24.44 -4.15 0.29
CA PRO A 153 24.44 -4.63 -1.09
C PRO A 153 23.84 -3.67 -2.11
N TYR A 154 22.82 -2.92 -1.69
CA TYR A 154 22.06 -2.00 -2.54
C TYR A 154 22.35 -0.51 -2.27
N HIS A 155 23.52 -0.19 -1.70
CA HIS A 155 23.78 1.18 -1.25
C HIS A 155 23.82 2.20 -2.42
N GLN A 156 24.22 1.79 -3.63
CA GLN A 156 24.29 2.67 -4.80
C GLN A 156 22.90 2.97 -5.37
N GLU A 157 22.05 1.95 -5.42
CA GLU A 157 20.66 2.01 -5.87
C GLU A 157 19.86 2.89 -4.91
N TYR A 158 20.06 2.69 -3.60
CA TYR A 158 19.45 3.53 -2.58
C TYR A 158 19.88 4.98 -2.69
N ARG A 159 21.17 5.22 -2.97
CA ARG A 159 21.70 6.57 -3.16
C ARG A 159 21.03 7.28 -4.34
N ALA A 160 20.88 6.60 -5.48
CA ALA A 160 20.20 7.17 -6.63
C ALA A 160 18.75 7.58 -6.31
N VAL A 161 18.04 6.75 -5.55
CA VAL A 161 16.66 7.06 -5.12
C VAL A 161 16.63 8.24 -4.15
N VAL A 162 17.54 8.29 -3.16
CA VAL A 162 17.66 9.40 -2.21
C VAL A 162 18.01 10.72 -2.92
N GLU A 163 18.86 10.68 -3.95
CA GLU A 163 19.19 11.84 -4.77
C GLU A 163 17.98 12.32 -5.60
N LYS A 164 17.14 11.41 -6.10
CA LYS A 164 15.89 11.73 -6.81
C LYS A 164 14.83 12.37 -5.91
N ILE A 165 14.57 11.78 -4.74
CA ILE A 165 13.50 12.25 -3.82
C ILE A 165 13.96 13.43 -2.97
N THR A 166 15.26 13.52 -2.67
CA THR A 166 15.93 14.50 -1.81
C THR A 166 15.52 14.45 -0.33
N ILE A 167 16.50 14.60 0.57
CA ILE A 167 16.26 14.63 2.03
C ILE A 167 15.33 15.77 2.48
N PRO A 168 15.41 17.00 1.95
CA PRO A 168 14.50 18.07 2.35
C PRO A 168 13.03 17.75 2.06
N ARG A 169 12.71 17.23 0.86
CA ARG A 169 11.32 16.88 0.51
C ARG A 169 10.79 15.71 1.34
N LEU A 170 11.64 14.74 1.65
CA LEU A 170 11.30 13.65 2.58
C LEU A 170 10.99 14.17 3.98
N ARG A 171 11.80 15.11 4.50
CA ARG A 171 11.56 15.74 5.80
C ARG A 171 10.21 16.44 5.82
N ASP A 172 9.91 17.25 4.80
CA ASP A 172 8.67 18.01 4.74
C ASP A 172 7.46 17.05 4.68
N SER A 173 7.54 16.01 3.84
CA SER A 173 6.54 14.93 3.80
C SER A 173 6.36 14.22 5.14
N TYR A 174 7.43 13.97 5.90
CA TYR A 174 7.35 13.32 7.21
C TYR A 174 6.67 14.22 8.25
N LEU A 175 6.89 15.54 8.19
CA LEU A 175 6.20 16.50 9.05
C LEU A 175 4.69 16.50 8.74
N ASP A 176 4.33 16.57 7.46
CA ASP A 176 2.93 16.49 7.02
C ASP A 176 2.25 15.17 7.45
N GLN A 177 2.98 14.06 7.39
CA GLN A 177 2.51 12.75 7.88
C GLN A 177 2.22 12.78 9.38
N LEU A 178 3.12 13.34 10.19
CA LEU A 178 2.92 13.45 11.64
C LEU A 178 1.75 14.39 11.98
N GLU A 179 1.60 15.50 11.26
CA GLU A 179 0.47 16.40 11.43
C GLU A 179 -0.86 15.73 11.11
N SER A 180 -0.92 14.90 10.07
CA SER A 180 -2.16 14.19 9.73
C SER A 180 -2.54 13.15 10.80
N LEU A 181 -1.57 12.48 11.41
CA LEU A 181 -1.81 11.55 12.53
C LEU A 181 -2.37 12.25 13.76
N ASN A 182 -1.92 13.47 14.07
CA ASN A 182 -2.44 14.26 15.19
C ASN A 182 -3.91 14.66 15.03
N ARG A 183 -4.42 14.66 13.78
CA ARG A 183 -5.81 14.99 13.47
C ARG A 183 -6.71 13.75 13.43
N CYS A 184 -6.13 12.55 13.50
CA CYS A 184 -6.87 11.30 13.47
C CYS A 184 -7.53 11.08 14.85
N PRO A 185 -8.86 10.91 14.92
CA PRO A 185 -9.52 10.62 16.19
C PRO A 185 -8.98 9.31 16.77
N PRO A 186 -8.94 9.16 18.11
CA PRO A 186 -8.54 7.90 18.72
C PRO A 186 -9.44 6.76 18.20
N PRO A 187 -8.90 5.55 17.98
CA PRO A 187 -9.71 4.42 17.56
C PRO A 187 -10.83 4.20 18.59
N ALA A 188 -12.06 4.04 18.11
CA ALA A 188 -13.19 3.69 18.97
C ALA A 188 -12.85 2.34 19.65
N GLY A 189 -12.75 2.37 20.98
CA GLY A 189 -12.45 1.21 21.81
C GLY A 189 -13.62 0.26 21.97
#